data_AF-A0A953AJI2-F1
#
_entry.id   AF-A0A953AJI2-F1
#
_cell.length_a   1.000
_cell.length_b   1.000
_cell.length_c   1.000
_cell.angle_alpha   90.00
_cell.angle_beta   90.00
_cell.angle_gamma   90.00
#
_symmetry.space_group_name_H-M   'P 1'
#
loop_
_entity.id
_entity.type
_entity.pdbx_description
1 polymer ?
#
loop_
_entity_poly.entity_id
_entity_poly.type
_entity_poly.pdbx_seq_one_letter_code
_entity_poly.pdbx_strand_id
1 'polypeptide(L)'
;MSVTIYHALDLAGFRGALMDGRPWVLGWRESTHLYHYTEEQPYALPPQAYRPPTAPGRRSTGNHRSRNAVVGDRERGPYLLARHLDLSDDVGYRFSNRSWSGYPLYADTYADWIAHTWGDFLLLGWDYETFGEHHRLDSGIFEFMRALPAELARRGVQTRTPSELINRFQQRSYHLPLPVYPTTWAGSGGMEFFLGNSAQQTIFQLMGQVYGMARLTENPELLDLAIWLAQSDNLHLIQWFGRSGPEAEVSAYFTPREWWELGPDGVIREQQQVYLNAIRAMEPYLPTTVARQERLRARLARASSVRSTRTRSADAPAQEQGSALLEAGYVLQKA
;
A
#
# COMPACT_ATOMS: atom_id res chain seq x y z
N MET A 1 -5.70 5.94 -11.12
CA MET A 1 -4.37 5.63 -11.70
C MET A 1 -3.66 6.94 -12.06
N SER A 2 -2.42 7.13 -11.62
CA SER A 2 -1.56 8.25 -12.05
C SER A 2 -0.28 7.74 -12.73
N VAL A 3 0.45 8.63 -13.40
CA VAL A 3 1.74 8.32 -14.03
C VAL A 3 2.71 7.68 -13.03
N THR A 4 2.85 8.24 -11.82
CA THR A 4 3.77 7.69 -10.79
C THR A 4 3.38 6.27 -10.36
N ILE A 5 2.08 6.00 -10.16
CA ILE A 5 1.61 4.66 -9.78
C ILE A 5 1.82 3.67 -10.93
N TYR A 6 1.57 4.09 -12.17
CA TYR A 6 1.80 3.28 -13.36
C TYR A 6 3.26 2.81 -13.46
N HIS A 7 4.23 3.73 -13.32
CA HIS A 7 5.64 3.34 -13.34
C HIS A 7 6.04 2.47 -12.16
N ALA A 8 5.47 2.69 -10.97
CA ALA A 8 5.72 1.82 -9.82
C ALA A 8 5.23 0.39 -10.07
N LEU A 9 4.06 0.23 -10.72
CA LEU A 9 3.52 -1.07 -11.11
C LEU A 9 4.38 -1.75 -12.20
N ASP A 10 4.87 -0.96 -13.15
CA ASP A 10 5.78 -1.46 -14.19
C ASP A 10 7.09 -1.99 -13.59
N LEU A 11 7.71 -1.20 -12.69
CA LEU A 11 8.91 -1.60 -11.96
C LEU A 11 8.69 -2.84 -11.08
N ALA A 12 7.50 -3.00 -10.52
CA ALA A 12 7.11 -4.17 -9.75
C ALA A 12 6.75 -5.39 -10.63
N GLY A 13 6.74 -5.24 -11.96
CA GLY A 13 6.51 -6.33 -12.90
C GLY A 13 5.04 -6.71 -13.12
N PHE A 14 4.09 -5.85 -12.75
CA PHE A 14 2.68 -6.08 -13.04
C PHE A 14 2.42 -6.03 -14.55
N ARG A 15 1.58 -6.95 -15.05
CA ARG A 15 1.18 -6.97 -16.47
C ARG A 15 -0.01 -6.07 -16.79
N GLY A 16 -0.78 -5.72 -15.78
CA GLY A 16 -1.90 -4.81 -15.93
C GLY A 16 -2.47 -4.38 -14.60
N ALA A 17 -3.34 -3.38 -14.65
CA ALA A 17 -3.98 -2.78 -13.51
C ALA A 17 -5.42 -2.42 -13.84
N LEU A 18 -6.26 -2.45 -12.81
CA LEU A 18 -7.64 -1.98 -12.88
C LEU A 18 -7.67 -0.50 -12.50
N MET A 19 -8.53 0.25 -13.16
CA MET A 19 -8.79 1.65 -12.84
C MET A 19 -10.27 1.96 -13.04
N ASP A 20 -10.71 3.06 -12.48
CA ASP A 20 -12.09 3.48 -12.63
C ASP A 20 -12.35 4.08 -14.02
N GLY A 21 -13.48 3.73 -14.63
CA GLY A 21 -13.84 4.16 -15.98
C GLY A 21 -14.68 5.44 -16.03
N ARG A 22 -14.46 6.38 -15.10
CA ARG A 22 -15.20 7.64 -15.07
C ARG A 22 -14.96 8.46 -16.35
N PRO A 23 -15.97 9.22 -16.81
CA PRO A 23 -15.83 10.06 -18.00
C PRO A 23 -14.66 11.05 -17.94
N TRP A 24 -14.38 11.66 -16.78
CA TRP A 24 -13.25 12.60 -16.67
C TRP A 24 -11.88 11.91 -16.61
N VAL A 25 -11.83 10.61 -16.29
CA VAL A 25 -10.60 9.80 -16.32
C VAL A 25 -10.31 9.31 -17.74
N LEU A 26 -11.34 8.86 -18.45
CA LEU A 26 -11.22 8.34 -19.82
C LEU A 26 -11.29 9.45 -20.90
N GLY A 27 -11.87 10.59 -20.57
CA GLY A 27 -12.20 11.65 -21.51
C GLY A 27 -13.32 11.20 -22.46
N TRP A 28 -13.02 11.20 -23.76
CA TRP A 28 -13.92 10.69 -24.80
C TRP A 28 -13.80 9.18 -25.02
N ARG A 29 -12.89 8.51 -24.29
CA ARG A 29 -12.63 7.06 -24.41
C ARG A 29 -13.64 6.28 -23.58
N GLU A 30 -13.67 4.98 -23.82
CA GLU A 30 -14.76 4.10 -23.40
C GLU A 30 -14.22 2.95 -22.58
N SER A 31 -14.92 2.60 -21.50
CA SER A 31 -14.40 1.60 -20.53
C SER A 31 -14.26 0.18 -21.11
N THR A 32 -14.76 -0.03 -22.33
CA THR A 32 -14.92 -1.33 -22.97
C THR A 32 -13.73 -1.78 -23.83
N HIS A 33 -12.59 -1.11 -23.69
CA HIS A 33 -11.36 -1.40 -24.43
C HIS A 33 -10.15 -1.52 -23.51
N LEU A 34 -9.10 -2.16 -24.04
CA LEU A 34 -7.83 -2.28 -23.35
C LEU A 34 -6.97 -1.04 -23.59
N TYR A 35 -6.40 -0.47 -22.54
CA TYR A 35 -5.55 0.71 -22.61
C TYR A 35 -4.11 0.41 -22.23
N HIS A 36 -3.20 1.30 -22.63
CA HIS A 36 -1.83 1.36 -22.16
C HIS A 36 -1.37 2.81 -22.13
N TYR A 37 -0.41 3.12 -21.27
CA TYR A 37 0.23 4.42 -21.25
C TYR A 37 1.57 4.35 -21.98
N THR A 38 1.76 5.24 -22.95
CA THR A 38 3.08 5.54 -23.52
C THR A 38 3.42 6.98 -23.19
N GLU A 39 4.65 7.20 -22.74
CA GLU A 39 5.20 8.55 -22.68
C GLU A 39 5.30 9.08 -24.11
N GLU A 40 4.39 9.97 -24.50
CA GLU A 40 4.75 10.93 -25.53
C GLU A 40 5.85 11.82 -24.91
N GLN A 41 7.10 11.64 -25.34
CA GLN A 41 8.18 12.58 -25.00
C GLN A 41 7.79 14.00 -25.46
N PRO A 42 8.05 15.09 -24.70
CA PRO A 42 8.93 15.18 -23.53
C PRO A 42 8.32 15.96 -22.34
N TYR A 43 8.24 15.33 -21.16
CA TYR A 43 8.43 16.06 -19.91
C TYR A 43 9.58 15.39 -19.17
N ALA A 44 10.57 16.22 -18.81
CA ALA A 44 11.86 15.81 -18.30
C ALA A 44 11.75 14.67 -17.29
N LEU A 45 12.40 13.54 -17.61
CA LEU A 45 12.69 12.50 -16.63
C LEU A 45 13.30 13.18 -15.39
N PRO A 46 12.91 12.80 -14.16
CA PRO A 46 13.62 13.25 -12.97
C PRO A 46 15.11 12.95 -13.17
N PRO A 47 16.02 13.87 -12.79
CA PRO A 47 17.44 13.69 -13.07
C PRO A 47 17.87 12.34 -12.50
N GLN A 48 18.16 11.39 -13.40
CA GLN A 48 18.77 10.12 -13.04
C GLN A 48 20.00 10.47 -12.21
N ALA A 49 20.13 9.84 -11.04
CA ALA A 49 21.24 10.07 -10.14
C ALA A 49 22.54 10.07 -10.93
N TYR A 50 23.13 11.25 -11.09
CA TYR A 50 24.36 11.46 -11.83
C TYR A 50 25.42 10.52 -11.28
N ARG A 51 25.75 9.47 -12.05
CA ARG A 51 26.97 8.70 -11.81
C ARG A 51 28.08 9.44 -12.54
N PRO A 52 29.04 10.05 -11.84
CA PRO A 52 30.17 10.66 -12.50
C PRO A 52 30.90 9.60 -13.33
N PRO A 53 31.43 9.94 -14.51
CA PRO A 53 32.31 9.05 -15.26
C PRO A 53 33.46 8.64 -14.35
N THR A 54 33.57 7.35 -14.04
CA THR A 54 34.76 6.83 -13.38
C THR A 54 35.98 7.14 -14.25
N ALA A 55 36.96 7.83 -13.67
CA ALA A 55 38.23 8.12 -14.33
C ALA A 55 38.86 6.84 -14.90
N PRO A 56 39.51 6.90 -16.07
CA PRO A 56 40.08 5.73 -16.72
C PRO A 56 41.31 5.27 -15.94
N GLY A 57 41.18 4.25 -15.10
CA GLY A 57 42.33 3.62 -14.47
C GLY A 57 42.10 3.00 -13.09
N ARG A 58 41.25 1.97 -13.00
CA ARG A 58 41.47 0.90 -12.01
C ARG A 58 40.67 -0.34 -12.38
N ARG A 59 41.35 -1.40 -12.82
CA ARG A 59 40.78 -2.75 -12.85
C ARG A 59 40.52 -3.17 -11.41
N SER A 60 39.26 -3.15 -10.99
CA SER A 60 38.80 -3.81 -9.77
C SER A 60 38.20 -5.16 -10.16
N THR A 61 38.98 -6.21 -9.98
CA THR A 61 38.49 -7.60 -9.93
C THR A 61 37.61 -7.74 -8.69
N GLY A 62 36.29 -7.66 -8.87
CA GLY A 62 35.31 -7.79 -7.80
C GLY A 62 34.05 -8.43 -8.34
N ASN A 63 33.94 -9.74 -8.12
CA ASN A 63 32.83 -10.58 -8.53
C ASN A 63 31.61 -10.26 -7.64
N HIS A 64 30.90 -9.18 -7.93
CA HIS A 64 29.56 -8.93 -7.42
C HIS A 64 28.57 -9.11 -8.55
N ARG A 65 28.05 -10.34 -8.65
CA ARG A 65 26.81 -10.62 -9.38
C ARG A 65 25.74 -9.67 -8.86
N SER A 66 25.48 -8.60 -9.59
CA SER A 66 24.29 -7.80 -9.40
C SER A 66 23.09 -8.73 -9.59
N ARG A 67 22.23 -8.79 -8.58
CA ARG A 67 20.92 -9.45 -8.63
C ARG A 67 19.92 -8.68 -9.52
N ASN A 68 20.39 -7.98 -10.56
CA ASN A 68 19.53 -7.25 -11.51
C ASN A 68 19.29 -8.09 -12.77
N ALA A 69 19.13 -9.40 -12.62
CA ALA A 69 18.59 -10.26 -13.65
C ALA A 69 17.11 -10.48 -13.30
N VAL A 70 16.23 -9.63 -13.84
CA VAL A 70 14.94 -9.91 -14.54
C VAL A 70 14.30 -8.54 -14.83
N VAL A 71 14.89 -7.74 -15.71
CA VAL A 71 14.08 -6.81 -16.52
C VAL A 71 13.97 -7.49 -17.86
N GLY A 72 13.08 -8.49 -17.93
CA GLY A 72 12.80 -9.18 -19.17
C GLY A 72 12.06 -8.23 -20.09
N ASP A 73 12.67 -7.91 -21.23
CA ASP A 73 12.06 -7.87 -22.57
C ASP A 73 10.59 -7.42 -22.70
N ARG A 74 10.16 -6.44 -21.90
CA ARG A 74 8.82 -5.87 -22.00
C ARG A 74 8.90 -4.59 -22.80
N GLU A 75 8.53 -4.69 -24.06
CA GLU A 75 8.36 -3.52 -24.95
C GLU A 75 7.27 -2.56 -24.46
N ARG A 76 6.37 -2.99 -23.54
CA ARG A 76 5.24 -2.20 -23.05
C ARG A 76 5.04 -2.37 -21.54
N GLY A 77 4.72 -1.26 -20.88
CA GLY A 77 4.32 -1.24 -19.46
C GLY A 77 2.95 -1.91 -19.21
N PRO A 78 2.42 -1.83 -17.98
CA PRO A 78 1.19 -2.53 -17.60
C PRO A 78 -0.02 -2.06 -18.43
N TYR A 79 -0.88 -3.00 -18.84
CA TYR A 79 -2.15 -2.67 -19.49
C TYR A 79 -3.20 -2.18 -18.48
N LEU A 80 -4.09 -1.30 -18.91
CA LEU A 80 -5.11 -0.68 -18.07
C LEU A 80 -6.49 -1.19 -18.50
N LEU A 81 -7.25 -1.72 -17.53
CA LEU A 81 -8.64 -2.10 -17.71
C LEU A 81 -9.51 -1.15 -16.89
N ALA A 82 -10.48 -0.53 -17.55
CA ALA A 82 -11.36 0.45 -16.93
C ALA A 82 -12.68 -0.20 -16.48
N ARG A 83 -13.08 0.02 -15.23
CA ARG A 83 -14.38 -0.41 -14.69
C ARG A 83 -15.50 0.27 -15.47
N HIS A 84 -16.50 -0.48 -15.90
CA HIS A 84 -17.71 0.07 -16.48
C HIS A 84 -18.62 0.62 -15.36
N LEU A 85 -18.59 1.94 -15.18
CA LEU A 85 -19.17 2.61 -14.00
C LEU A 85 -20.66 2.27 -13.80
N ASP A 86 -21.50 2.53 -14.81
CA ASP A 86 -22.95 2.45 -14.64
C ASP A 86 -23.42 1.04 -14.32
N LEU A 87 -23.07 0.06 -15.16
CA LEU A 87 -23.39 -1.35 -14.93
C LEU A 87 -22.81 -1.88 -13.61
N SER A 88 -21.66 -1.38 -13.16
CA SER A 88 -21.10 -1.77 -11.87
C SER A 88 -21.95 -1.22 -10.72
N ASP A 89 -22.33 0.07 -10.79
CA ASP A 89 -23.13 0.75 -9.77
C ASP A 89 -24.57 0.24 -9.70
N ASP A 90 -25.13 -0.22 -10.81
CA ASP A 90 -26.48 -0.78 -10.87
C ASP A 90 -26.65 -1.99 -9.92
N VAL A 91 -25.61 -2.84 -9.83
CA VAL A 91 -25.57 -3.95 -8.88
C VAL A 91 -24.94 -3.53 -7.54
N GLY A 92 -23.83 -2.79 -7.58
CA GLY A 92 -23.09 -2.39 -6.38
C GLY A 92 -23.91 -1.52 -5.41
N TYR A 93 -24.63 -0.53 -5.95
CA TYR A 93 -25.32 0.49 -5.14
C TYR A 93 -26.84 0.53 -5.36
N ARG A 94 -27.33 0.27 -6.56
CA ARG A 94 -28.75 0.49 -6.91
C ARG A 94 -29.64 -0.74 -6.82
N PHE A 95 -29.07 -1.93 -6.62
CA PHE A 95 -29.80 -3.20 -6.71
C PHE A 95 -31.07 -3.25 -5.84
N SER A 96 -30.98 -2.79 -4.58
CA SER A 96 -32.10 -2.74 -3.64
C SER A 96 -32.86 -1.40 -3.64
N ASN A 97 -32.48 -0.45 -4.50
CA ASN A 97 -33.05 0.89 -4.52
C ASN A 97 -34.40 0.92 -5.26
N ARG A 98 -35.51 0.87 -4.51
CA ARG A 98 -36.87 0.91 -5.06
C ARG A 98 -37.26 2.19 -5.80
N SER A 99 -36.49 3.27 -5.64
CA SER A 99 -36.74 4.53 -6.35
C SER A 99 -35.97 4.63 -7.68
N TRP A 100 -35.01 3.74 -7.93
CA TRP A 100 -34.29 3.67 -9.20
C TRP A 100 -35.18 3.03 -10.27
N SER A 101 -35.20 3.63 -11.47
CA SER A 101 -36.05 3.18 -12.59
C SER A 101 -35.74 1.77 -13.09
N GLY A 102 -34.53 1.25 -12.80
CA GLY A 102 -34.14 -0.11 -13.13
C GLY A 102 -34.56 -1.16 -12.08
N TYR A 103 -35.21 -0.76 -10.98
CA TYR A 103 -35.67 -1.69 -9.95
C TYR A 103 -37.03 -2.31 -10.30
N PRO A 104 -37.22 -3.62 -10.06
CA PRO A 104 -36.21 -4.60 -9.63
C PRO A 104 -35.29 -5.01 -10.77
N LEU A 105 -34.00 -5.21 -10.48
CA LEU A 105 -33.01 -5.64 -11.46
C LEU A 105 -32.97 -7.17 -11.56
N TYR A 106 -33.36 -7.69 -12.72
CA TYR A 106 -33.31 -9.12 -13.01
C TYR A 106 -32.05 -9.51 -13.80
N ALA A 107 -31.61 -10.75 -13.63
CA ALA A 107 -30.39 -11.27 -14.24
C ALA A 107 -30.46 -11.31 -15.77
N ASP A 108 -31.64 -11.58 -16.34
CA ASP A 108 -31.88 -11.60 -17.78
C ASP A 108 -31.77 -10.19 -18.39
N THR A 109 -32.39 -9.21 -17.74
CA THR A 109 -32.36 -7.79 -18.11
C THR A 109 -30.94 -7.26 -18.05
N TYR A 110 -30.22 -7.55 -16.96
CA TYR A 110 -28.83 -7.12 -16.80
C TYR A 110 -27.89 -7.80 -17.81
N ALA A 111 -28.08 -9.09 -18.08
CA ALA A 111 -27.33 -9.81 -19.10
C ALA A 111 -27.63 -9.27 -20.51
N ASP A 112 -28.87 -8.85 -20.81
CA ASP A 112 -29.21 -8.16 -22.05
C ASP A 112 -28.45 -6.84 -22.18
N TRP A 113 -28.39 -6.02 -21.14
CA TRP A 113 -27.62 -4.77 -21.17
C TRP A 113 -26.14 -5.04 -21.44
N ILE A 114 -25.54 -6.02 -20.76
CA ILE A 114 -24.14 -6.43 -21.00
C ILE A 114 -23.93 -6.86 -22.45
N ALA A 115 -24.80 -7.73 -22.98
CA ALA A 115 -24.64 -8.28 -24.32
C ALA A 115 -24.78 -7.23 -25.43
N HIS A 116 -25.59 -6.19 -25.21
CA HIS A 116 -25.79 -5.08 -26.15
C HIS A 116 -24.84 -3.90 -25.92
N THR A 117 -24.01 -3.95 -24.89
CA THR A 117 -22.98 -2.92 -24.68
C THR A 117 -21.87 -3.10 -25.70
N TRP A 118 -21.49 -2.00 -26.35
CA TRP A 118 -20.50 -2.03 -27.41
C TRP A 118 -19.07 -2.08 -26.88
N GLY A 119 -18.17 -2.70 -27.64
CA GLY A 119 -16.73 -2.75 -27.34
C GLY A 119 -16.18 -4.17 -27.34
N ASP A 120 -14.95 -4.32 -26.86
CA ASP A 120 -14.23 -5.60 -26.87
C ASP A 120 -14.53 -6.44 -25.61
N PHE A 121 -14.73 -5.79 -24.46
CA PHE A 121 -15.09 -6.44 -23.19
C PHE A 121 -15.73 -5.45 -22.21
N LEU A 122 -16.23 -5.97 -21.08
CA LEU A 122 -16.69 -5.19 -19.94
C LEU A 122 -15.99 -5.63 -18.66
N LEU A 123 -15.53 -4.68 -17.85
CA LEU A 123 -15.03 -4.94 -16.50
C LEU A 123 -16.06 -4.44 -15.48
N LEU A 124 -16.69 -5.36 -14.76
CA LEU A 124 -17.59 -5.03 -13.66
C LEU A 124 -16.81 -5.04 -12.34
N GLY A 125 -17.02 -4.01 -11.52
CA GLY A 125 -16.34 -3.86 -10.23
C GLY A 125 -17.34 -3.84 -9.08
N TRP A 126 -17.30 -4.84 -8.22
CA TRP A 126 -18.13 -4.92 -7.02
C TRP A 126 -17.26 -5.26 -5.81
N ASP A 127 -17.52 -4.60 -4.70
CA ASP A 127 -16.95 -5.01 -3.41
C ASP A 127 -17.62 -6.30 -2.95
N TYR A 128 -16.91 -7.13 -2.18
CA TYR A 128 -17.48 -8.40 -1.74
C TYR A 128 -18.67 -8.17 -0.79
N GLU A 129 -18.61 -7.09 -0.03
CA GLU A 129 -19.64 -6.62 0.91
C GLU A 129 -20.94 -6.22 0.20
N THR A 130 -20.92 -6.03 -1.13
CA THR A 130 -22.14 -5.88 -1.95
C THR A 130 -23.12 -7.03 -1.67
N PHE A 131 -22.61 -8.24 -1.49
CA PHE A 131 -23.40 -9.47 -1.37
C PHE A 131 -23.58 -9.87 0.09
N GLY A 132 -24.71 -9.48 0.69
CA GLY A 132 -25.10 -9.87 2.05
C GLY A 132 -25.06 -8.73 3.06
N GLU A 133 -24.15 -7.76 2.89
CA GLU A 133 -24.05 -6.59 3.78
C GLU A 133 -24.77 -5.38 3.19
N HIS A 134 -24.35 -4.89 2.01
CA HIS A 134 -25.03 -3.77 1.34
C HIS A 134 -26.40 -4.20 0.80
N HIS A 135 -26.47 -5.34 0.11
CA HIS A 135 -27.72 -5.95 -0.32
C HIS A 135 -27.94 -7.24 0.45
N ARG A 136 -28.89 -7.21 1.38
CA ARG A 136 -29.22 -8.33 2.26
C ARG A 136 -29.81 -9.50 1.48
N LEU A 137 -29.84 -10.69 2.08
CA LEU A 137 -30.36 -11.91 1.44
C LEU A 137 -31.78 -11.76 0.87
N ASP A 138 -32.65 -11.04 1.58
CA ASP A 138 -34.03 -10.78 1.20
C ASP A 138 -34.20 -9.82 0.02
N SER A 139 -33.13 -9.15 -0.44
CA SER A 139 -33.15 -8.34 -1.66
C SER A 139 -33.26 -9.16 -2.94
N GLY A 140 -32.94 -10.46 -2.90
CA GLY A 140 -32.86 -11.31 -4.10
C GLY A 140 -31.50 -11.28 -4.81
N ILE A 141 -30.49 -10.60 -4.26
CA ILE A 141 -29.15 -10.47 -4.87
C ILE A 141 -28.47 -11.83 -5.09
N PHE A 142 -28.68 -12.80 -4.20
CA PHE A 142 -28.09 -14.13 -4.34
C PHE A 142 -28.77 -14.94 -5.45
N GLU A 143 -30.08 -14.83 -5.60
CA GLU A 143 -30.84 -15.44 -6.70
C GLU A 143 -30.41 -14.83 -8.04
N PHE A 144 -30.23 -13.50 -8.08
CA PHE A 144 -29.64 -12.79 -9.22
C PHE A 144 -28.27 -13.35 -9.59
N MET A 145 -27.35 -13.46 -8.63
CA MET A 145 -25.99 -13.97 -8.86
C MET A 145 -25.96 -15.44 -9.30
N ARG A 146 -26.90 -16.27 -8.82
CA ARG A 146 -27.04 -17.67 -9.27
C ARG A 146 -27.54 -17.76 -10.71
N ALA A 147 -28.43 -16.86 -11.13
CA ALA A 147 -29.01 -16.87 -12.47
C ALA A 147 -28.08 -16.22 -13.53
N LEU A 148 -27.33 -15.19 -13.14
CA LEU A 148 -26.55 -14.34 -14.06
C LEU A 148 -25.60 -15.13 -15.00
N PRO A 149 -24.80 -16.12 -14.56
CA PRO A 149 -23.93 -16.87 -15.46
C PRO A 149 -24.68 -17.58 -16.59
N ALA A 150 -25.86 -18.14 -16.32
CA ALA A 150 -26.67 -18.81 -17.32
C ALA A 150 -27.28 -17.80 -18.32
N GLU A 151 -27.73 -16.65 -17.83
CA GLU A 151 -28.27 -15.58 -18.68
C GLU A 151 -27.22 -14.97 -19.61
N LEU A 152 -25.99 -14.79 -19.11
CA LEU A 152 -24.84 -14.35 -19.90
C LEU A 152 -24.50 -15.38 -20.99
N ALA A 153 -24.43 -16.66 -20.62
CA ALA A 153 -24.12 -17.74 -21.57
C ALA A 153 -25.15 -17.85 -22.70
N ARG A 154 -26.45 -17.71 -22.40
CA ARG A 154 -27.52 -17.72 -23.42
C ARG A 154 -27.39 -16.60 -24.43
N ARG A 155 -26.80 -15.47 -24.03
CA ARG A 155 -26.53 -14.30 -24.89
C ARG A 155 -25.14 -14.33 -25.53
N GLY A 156 -24.41 -15.44 -25.37
CA GLY A 156 -23.07 -15.60 -25.94
C GLY A 156 -21.99 -14.79 -25.24
N VAL A 157 -22.26 -14.23 -24.06
CA VAL A 157 -21.28 -13.48 -23.26
C VAL A 157 -20.38 -14.46 -22.51
N GLN A 158 -19.07 -14.31 -22.68
CA GLN A 158 -18.07 -15.14 -22.02
C GLN A 158 -17.38 -14.38 -20.89
N THR A 159 -17.38 -14.94 -19.69
CA THR A 159 -16.60 -14.42 -18.57
C THR A 159 -15.13 -14.83 -18.72
N ARG A 160 -14.21 -13.87 -18.58
CA ARG A 160 -12.75 -14.10 -18.70
C ARG A 160 -12.02 -13.41 -17.58
N THR A 161 -10.84 -13.92 -17.26
CA THR A 161 -9.92 -13.27 -16.33
C THR A 161 -9.26 -12.04 -16.99
N PRO A 162 -8.80 -11.04 -16.20
CA PRO A 162 -8.07 -9.90 -16.74
C PRO A 162 -6.84 -10.30 -17.56
N SER A 163 -6.12 -11.36 -17.17
CA SER A 163 -4.95 -11.85 -17.91
C SER A 163 -5.31 -12.39 -19.29
N GLU A 164 -6.44 -13.09 -19.44
CA GLU A 164 -6.93 -13.56 -20.73
C GLU A 164 -7.36 -12.41 -21.63
N LEU A 165 -8.01 -11.39 -21.07
CA LEU A 165 -8.39 -10.18 -21.80
C LEU A 165 -7.14 -9.44 -22.31
N ILE A 166 -6.13 -9.26 -21.46
CA ILE A 166 -4.85 -8.67 -21.87
C ILE A 166 -4.22 -9.46 -23.02
N ASN A 167 -4.08 -10.79 -22.88
CA ASN A 167 -3.48 -11.62 -23.92
C ASN A 167 -4.22 -11.52 -25.27
N ARG A 168 -5.55 -11.39 -25.22
CA ARG A 168 -6.41 -11.31 -26.40
C ARG A 168 -6.36 -9.94 -27.08
N PHE A 169 -6.36 -8.86 -26.30
CA PHE A 169 -6.56 -7.49 -26.82
C PHE A 169 -5.30 -6.63 -26.80
N GLN A 170 -4.17 -7.10 -26.27
CA GLN A 170 -2.91 -6.34 -26.20
C GLN A 170 -2.42 -5.77 -27.54
N GLN A 171 -2.68 -6.45 -28.66
CA GLN A 171 -2.29 -5.98 -30.00
C GLN A 171 -3.20 -4.85 -30.52
N ARG A 172 -4.39 -4.69 -29.92
CA ARG A 172 -5.40 -3.67 -30.24
C ARG A 172 -5.57 -2.65 -29.11
N SER A 173 -4.62 -2.59 -28.16
CA SER A 173 -4.72 -1.68 -27.03
C SER A 173 -4.58 -0.22 -27.46
N TYR A 174 -5.37 0.67 -26.89
CA TYR A 174 -5.35 2.10 -27.19
C TYR A 174 -4.47 2.87 -26.20
N HIS A 175 -3.97 4.02 -26.61
CA HIS A 175 -3.27 4.94 -25.72
C HIS A 175 -4.24 5.65 -24.78
N LEU A 176 -3.89 5.69 -23.50
CA LEU A 176 -4.60 6.46 -22.47
C LEU A 176 -3.62 7.36 -21.73
N PRO A 177 -3.70 8.70 -21.88
CA PRO A 177 -2.91 9.62 -21.08
C PRO A 177 -3.33 9.53 -19.62
N LEU A 178 -2.36 9.42 -18.72
CA LEU A 178 -2.61 9.34 -17.29
C LEU A 178 -2.46 10.71 -16.62
N PRO A 179 -3.30 11.02 -15.62
CA PRO A 179 -3.15 12.25 -14.85
C PRO A 179 -1.86 12.22 -14.02
N VAL A 180 -1.34 13.41 -13.75
CA VAL A 180 -0.19 13.60 -12.84
C VAL A 180 -0.59 13.22 -11.41
N TYR A 181 -1.81 13.59 -11.00
CA TYR A 181 -2.31 13.32 -9.67
C TYR A 181 -3.03 11.96 -9.58
N PRO A 182 -2.92 11.25 -8.43
CA PRO A 182 -3.68 10.03 -8.19
C PRO A 182 -5.19 10.24 -8.28
N THR A 183 -5.87 9.18 -8.68
CA THR A 183 -7.34 9.10 -8.77
C THR A 183 -7.81 7.82 -8.10
N THR A 184 -9.05 7.84 -7.63
CA THR A 184 -9.72 6.73 -6.95
C THR A 184 -11.07 6.44 -7.62
N TRP A 185 -11.67 5.31 -7.31
CA TRP A 185 -13.04 4.97 -7.67
C TRP A 185 -14.09 5.44 -6.63
N ALA A 186 -13.65 5.96 -5.49
CA ALA A 186 -14.52 6.41 -4.40
C ALA A 186 -14.94 7.88 -4.57
N GLY A 187 -16.10 8.26 -4.00
CA GLY A 187 -16.58 9.65 -4.03
C GLY A 187 -16.72 10.20 -5.46
N SER A 188 -16.16 11.38 -5.74
CA SER A 188 -16.12 11.97 -7.09
C SER A 188 -14.93 11.47 -7.93
N GLY A 189 -14.08 10.63 -7.32
CA GLY A 189 -12.95 9.91 -7.92
C GLY A 189 -11.62 10.64 -7.80
N GLY A 190 -11.60 11.80 -7.14
CA GLY A 190 -10.38 12.47 -6.71
C GLY A 190 -9.97 12.06 -5.29
N MET A 191 -8.93 12.71 -4.76
CA MET A 191 -8.41 12.40 -3.44
C MET A 191 -9.27 12.93 -2.29
N GLU A 192 -10.37 13.64 -2.56
CA GLU A 192 -11.25 14.23 -1.54
C GLU A 192 -11.93 13.22 -0.63
N PHE A 193 -12.02 11.97 -1.06
CA PHE A 193 -12.58 10.89 -0.24
C PHE A 193 -11.62 10.51 0.91
N PHE A 194 -10.30 10.50 0.63
CA PHE A 194 -9.28 10.06 1.58
C PHE A 194 -8.49 11.21 2.22
N LEU A 195 -8.52 12.42 1.64
CA LEU A 195 -7.73 13.59 2.05
C LEU A 195 -8.57 14.88 2.06
N GLY A 196 -9.90 14.75 2.15
CA GLY A 196 -10.80 15.89 2.00
C GLY A 196 -11.13 16.65 3.28
N ASN A 197 -10.58 16.26 4.44
CA ASN A 197 -10.66 17.02 5.68
C ASN A 197 -9.29 17.11 6.38
N SER A 198 -9.17 18.03 7.35
CA SER A 198 -7.90 18.30 8.04
C SER A 198 -7.43 17.12 8.90
N ALA A 199 -8.35 16.34 9.48
CA ALA A 199 -8.02 15.16 10.27
C ALA A 199 -7.35 14.09 9.40
N GLN A 200 -7.95 13.76 8.25
CA GLN A 200 -7.39 12.85 7.26
C GLN A 200 -6.01 13.31 6.78
N GLN A 201 -5.86 14.60 6.44
CA GLN A 201 -4.57 15.15 5.99
C GLN A 201 -3.49 15.03 7.08
N THR A 202 -3.85 15.27 8.34
CA THR A 202 -2.94 15.13 9.49
C THR A 202 -2.51 13.68 9.68
N ILE A 203 -3.46 12.72 9.66
CA ILE A 203 -3.16 11.30 9.75
C ILE A 203 -2.27 10.85 8.58
N PHE A 204 -2.54 11.29 7.36
CA PHE A 204 -1.72 10.96 6.20
C PHE A 204 -0.28 11.48 6.32
N GLN A 205 -0.08 12.70 6.85
CA GLN A 205 1.26 13.20 7.16
C GLN A 205 1.97 12.34 8.21
N LEU A 206 1.25 11.93 9.26
CA LEU A 206 1.77 11.06 10.31
C LEU A 206 2.12 9.66 9.79
N MET A 207 1.31 9.08 8.90
CA MET A 207 1.64 7.83 8.20
C MET A 207 2.98 7.95 7.47
N GLY A 208 3.19 9.05 6.73
CA GLY A 208 4.45 9.33 6.03
C GLY A 208 5.64 9.48 6.98
N GLN A 209 5.45 10.12 8.14
CA GLN A 209 6.49 10.24 9.16
C GLN A 209 6.85 8.90 9.77
N VAL A 210 5.87 8.08 10.15
CA VAL A 210 6.08 6.72 10.69
C VAL A 210 6.82 5.86 9.66
N TYR A 211 6.38 5.85 8.41
CA TYR A 211 7.04 5.09 7.35
C TYR A 211 8.47 5.56 7.11
N GLY A 212 8.70 6.87 7.02
CA GLY A 212 10.03 7.44 6.88
C GLY A 212 10.95 7.07 8.04
N MET A 213 10.45 7.16 9.27
CA MET A 213 11.20 6.80 10.47
C MET A 213 11.54 5.31 10.50
N ALA A 214 10.57 4.44 10.23
CA ALA A 214 10.79 3.00 10.16
C ALA A 214 11.88 2.63 9.14
N ARG A 215 11.88 3.25 7.96
CA ARG A 215 12.94 3.05 6.96
C ARG A 215 14.33 3.43 7.47
N LEU A 216 14.44 4.49 8.27
CA LEU A 216 15.72 4.93 8.84
C LEU A 216 16.24 3.99 9.93
N THR A 217 15.36 3.22 10.57
CA THR A 217 15.79 2.22 11.58
C THR A 217 16.46 1.00 10.95
N GLU A 218 16.28 0.77 9.65
CA GLU A 218 16.69 -0.45 8.94
C GLU A 218 16.15 -1.75 9.57
N ASN A 219 15.13 -1.65 10.43
CA ASN A 219 14.49 -2.78 11.07
C ASN A 219 13.26 -3.23 10.25
N PRO A 220 13.26 -4.47 9.71
CA PRO A 220 12.17 -4.96 8.89
C PRO A 220 10.84 -5.08 9.63
N GLU A 221 10.85 -5.37 10.94
CA GLU A 221 9.61 -5.48 11.74
C GLU A 221 8.95 -4.12 11.93
N LEU A 222 9.74 -3.07 12.15
CA LEU A 222 9.23 -1.70 12.27
C LEU A 222 8.73 -1.17 10.92
N LEU A 223 9.37 -1.59 9.82
CA LEU A 223 8.90 -1.27 8.47
C LEU A 223 7.57 -1.96 8.17
N ASP A 224 7.40 -3.23 8.54
CA ASP A 224 6.14 -3.96 8.37
C ASP A 224 5.01 -3.29 9.17
N LEU A 225 5.26 -2.97 10.45
CA LEU A 225 4.31 -2.22 11.27
C LEU A 225 3.92 -0.87 10.64
N ALA A 226 4.89 -0.15 10.08
CA ALA A 226 4.61 1.11 9.40
C ALA A 226 3.74 0.93 8.15
N ILE A 227 3.89 -0.19 7.43
CA ILE A 227 3.05 -0.54 6.28
C ILE A 227 1.61 -0.82 6.74
N TRP A 228 1.42 -1.57 7.84
CA TRP A 228 0.09 -1.77 8.45
C TRP A 228 -0.57 -0.45 8.84
N LEU A 229 0.18 0.47 9.46
CA LEU A 229 -0.33 1.78 9.84
C LEU A 229 -0.65 2.69 8.63
N ALA A 230 -0.15 2.36 7.44
CA ALA A 230 -0.39 3.11 6.21
C ALA A 230 -1.61 2.64 5.39
N GLN A 231 -2.42 1.72 5.93
CA GLN A 231 -3.66 1.28 5.28
C GLN A 231 -4.64 2.45 5.07
N SER A 232 -5.26 2.53 3.89
CA SER A 232 -6.19 3.60 3.52
C SER A 232 -7.48 3.60 4.35
N ASP A 233 -7.85 2.45 4.92
CA ASP A 233 -9.01 2.30 5.82
C ASP A 233 -8.94 3.25 7.01
N ASN A 234 -7.72 3.52 7.52
CA ASN A 234 -7.52 4.49 8.60
C ASN A 234 -7.97 5.91 8.19
N LEU A 235 -7.87 6.27 6.91
CA LEU A 235 -8.36 7.55 6.39
C LEU A 235 -9.85 7.49 6.04
N HIS A 236 -10.32 6.37 5.50
CA HIS A 236 -11.73 6.16 5.19
C HIS A 236 -12.59 6.25 6.46
N LEU A 237 -12.15 5.62 7.55
CA LEU A 237 -12.85 5.57 8.84
C LEU A 237 -13.23 6.96 9.37
N ILE A 238 -12.42 7.99 9.08
CA ILE A 238 -12.61 9.35 9.59
C ILE A 238 -13.01 10.35 8.50
N GLN A 239 -13.43 9.86 7.34
CA GLN A 239 -13.91 10.71 6.25
C GLN A 239 -15.14 11.54 6.67
N TRP A 240 -15.96 11.02 7.60
CA TRP A 240 -17.14 11.69 8.13
C TRP A 240 -16.81 12.94 8.96
N PHE A 241 -15.56 13.11 9.40
CA PHE A 241 -15.18 14.21 10.28
C PHE A 241 -15.39 15.57 9.62
N GLY A 242 -16.21 16.41 10.24
CA GLY A 242 -16.61 17.72 9.70
C GLY A 242 -17.57 17.67 8.51
N ARG A 243 -18.16 16.50 8.21
CA ARG A 243 -19.15 16.30 7.14
C ARG A 243 -20.49 15.84 7.70
N SER A 244 -21.54 16.00 6.90
CA SER A 244 -22.91 15.57 7.22
C SER A 244 -23.60 15.02 5.98
N GLY A 245 -24.57 14.12 6.19
CA GLY A 245 -25.38 13.53 5.12
C GLY A 245 -24.84 12.17 4.64
N PRO A 246 -25.41 11.62 3.54
CA PRO A 246 -25.19 10.25 3.12
C PRO A 246 -23.71 9.88 2.87
N GLU A 247 -22.90 10.84 2.40
CA GLU A 247 -21.47 10.63 2.18
C GLU A 247 -20.66 10.48 3.47
N ALA A 248 -21.13 11.04 4.58
CA ALA A 248 -20.51 10.86 5.89
C ALA A 248 -20.98 9.56 6.55
N GLU A 249 -22.22 9.13 6.28
CA GLU A 249 -22.80 7.91 6.86
C GLU A 249 -22.08 6.63 6.41
N VAL A 250 -21.60 6.58 5.16
CA VAL A 250 -20.84 5.43 4.64
C VAL A 250 -19.61 5.13 5.51
N SER A 251 -18.86 6.17 5.85
CA SER A 251 -17.65 6.05 6.65
C SER A 251 -17.93 5.87 8.14
N ALA A 252 -18.99 6.53 8.64
CA ALA A 252 -19.42 6.42 10.03
C ALA A 252 -19.91 5.01 10.36
N TYR A 253 -20.51 4.31 9.40
CA TYR A 253 -20.93 2.92 9.53
C TYR A 253 -19.75 1.97 9.89
N PHE A 254 -18.55 2.21 9.35
CA PHE A 254 -17.37 1.40 9.65
C PHE A 254 -16.70 1.76 10.99
N THR A 255 -17.06 2.89 11.62
CA THR A 255 -16.52 3.28 12.92
C THR A 255 -17.16 2.45 14.03
N PRO A 256 -16.38 1.69 14.82
CA PRO A 256 -16.94 0.85 15.89
C PRO A 256 -17.84 1.64 16.83
N ARG A 257 -18.95 1.02 17.28
CA ARG A 257 -19.96 1.71 18.09
C ARG A 257 -19.39 2.25 19.39
N GLU A 258 -18.48 1.50 19.99
CA GLU A 258 -17.80 1.82 21.25
C GLU A 258 -16.92 3.06 21.12
N TRP A 259 -16.40 3.36 19.92
CA TRP A 259 -15.53 4.52 19.71
C TRP A 259 -16.31 5.83 19.77
N TRP A 260 -17.60 5.80 19.43
CA TRP A 260 -18.46 6.97 19.49
C TRP A 260 -18.66 7.50 20.91
N GLU A 261 -18.39 6.68 21.95
CA GLU A 261 -18.37 7.14 23.34
C GLU A 261 -17.31 8.23 23.60
N LEU A 262 -16.23 8.26 22.81
CA LEU A 262 -15.19 9.28 22.86
C LEU A 262 -15.63 10.61 22.22
N GLY A 263 -16.71 10.59 21.47
CA GLY A 263 -17.15 11.68 20.60
C GLY A 263 -16.24 11.89 19.38
N PRO A 264 -16.67 12.71 18.41
CA PRO A 264 -15.94 12.96 17.17
C PRO A 264 -14.46 13.30 17.34
N ASP A 265 -14.17 14.32 18.14
CA ASP A 265 -12.81 14.80 18.38
C ASP A 265 -11.96 13.77 19.14
N GLY A 266 -12.60 12.99 20.03
CA GLY A 266 -11.94 11.93 20.77
C GLY A 266 -11.44 10.81 19.86
N VAL A 267 -12.28 10.37 18.91
CA VAL A 267 -11.88 9.36 17.91
C VAL A 267 -10.66 9.83 17.11
N ILE A 268 -10.69 11.07 16.61
CA ILE A 268 -9.57 11.63 15.84
C ILE A 268 -8.31 11.72 16.70
N ARG A 269 -8.44 12.19 17.94
CA ARG A 269 -7.31 12.33 18.87
C ARG A 269 -6.66 10.99 19.17
N GLU A 270 -7.46 9.96 19.47
CA GLU A 270 -6.92 8.63 19.75
C GLU A 270 -6.24 8.04 18.51
N GLN A 271 -6.82 8.22 17.32
CA GLN A 271 -6.18 7.78 16.08
C GLN A 271 -4.84 8.49 15.85
N GLN A 272 -4.75 9.82 16.05
CA GLN A 272 -3.49 10.55 15.98
C GLN A 272 -2.46 10.03 16.99
N GLN A 273 -2.93 9.72 18.20
CA GLN A 273 -2.08 9.25 19.29
C GLN A 273 -1.41 7.90 18.96
N VAL A 274 -2.06 7.02 18.19
CA VAL A 274 -1.44 5.77 17.69
C VAL A 274 -0.17 6.07 16.90
N TYR A 275 -0.23 6.99 15.94
CA TYR A 275 0.93 7.35 15.12
C TYR A 275 2.01 8.07 15.94
N LEU A 276 1.63 9.00 16.82
CA LEU A 276 2.59 9.69 17.70
C LEU A 276 3.29 8.73 18.65
N ASN A 277 2.57 7.72 19.17
CA ASN A 277 3.14 6.65 19.98
C ASN A 277 4.11 5.80 19.17
N ALA A 278 3.76 5.42 17.93
CA ALA A 278 4.64 4.67 17.04
C ALA A 278 5.94 5.43 16.76
N ILE A 279 5.86 6.72 16.44
CA ILE A 279 7.04 7.59 16.24
C ILE A 279 7.94 7.59 17.49
N ARG A 280 7.38 7.81 18.67
CA ARG A 280 8.15 7.79 19.94
C ARG A 280 8.77 6.43 20.21
N ALA A 281 8.06 5.34 19.90
CA ALA A 281 8.57 3.99 20.09
C ALA A 281 9.71 3.64 19.12
N MET A 282 9.74 4.25 17.93
CA MET A 282 10.80 4.04 16.93
C MET A 282 12.07 4.87 17.20
N GLU A 283 11.98 5.99 17.92
CA GLU A 283 13.11 6.89 18.18
C GLU A 283 14.39 6.21 18.72
N PRO A 284 14.31 5.25 19.68
CA PRO A 284 15.49 4.56 20.19
C PRO A 284 16.23 3.71 19.15
N TYR A 285 15.55 3.29 18.07
CA TYR A 285 16.09 2.44 17.02
C TYR A 285 16.78 3.24 15.91
N LEU A 286 16.76 4.58 15.97
CA LEU A 286 17.43 5.42 14.98
C LEU A 286 18.97 5.27 15.09
N PRO A 287 19.69 5.11 13.96
CA PRO A 287 21.13 4.83 13.98
C PRO A 287 21.96 5.87 14.75
N THR A 288 21.59 7.15 14.67
CA THR A 288 22.27 8.24 15.39
C THR A 288 22.09 8.14 16.90
N THR A 289 20.89 7.77 17.35
CA THR A 289 20.55 7.54 18.75
C THR A 289 21.29 6.31 19.29
N VAL A 290 21.27 5.20 18.55
CA VAL A 290 21.99 3.97 18.89
C VAL A 290 23.49 4.27 19.04
N ALA A 291 24.11 4.91 18.04
CA ALA A 291 25.53 5.27 18.08
C ALA A 291 25.88 6.19 19.27
N ARG A 292 25.00 7.13 19.62
CA ARG A 292 25.18 8.01 20.79
C ARG A 292 25.11 7.21 22.10
N GLN A 293 24.16 6.28 22.23
CA GLN A 293 24.02 5.44 23.41
C GLN A 293 25.21 4.50 23.59
N GLU A 294 25.71 3.89 22.52
CA GLU A 294 26.91 3.05 22.54
C GLU A 294 28.15 3.83 23.00
N ARG A 295 28.35 5.05 22.46
CA ARG A 295 29.44 5.94 22.90
C ARG A 295 29.34 6.29 24.38
N LEU A 296 28.12 6.58 24.87
CA LEU A 296 27.89 6.87 26.28
C LEU A 296 28.19 5.65 27.17
N ARG A 297 27.72 4.47 26.79
CA ARG A 297 27.99 3.20 27.49
C ARG A 297 29.49 2.90 27.54
N ALA A 298 30.21 3.05 26.41
CA ALA A 298 31.65 2.88 26.37
C ALA A 298 32.39 3.88 27.30
N ARG A 299 31.92 5.12 27.38
CA ARG A 299 32.49 6.14 28.28
C ARG A 299 32.26 5.80 29.76
N LEU A 300 31.06 5.34 30.11
CA LEU A 300 30.71 4.91 31.47
C LEU A 300 31.50 3.65 31.88
N ALA A 301 31.63 2.66 30.99
CA ALA A 301 32.43 1.46 31.23
C ALA A 301 33.90 1.80 31.50
N ARG A 302 34.50 2.70 30.70
CA ARG A 302 35.87 3.21 30.94
C ARG A 302 35.98 3.92 32.29
N ALA A 303 35.03 4.79 32.64
CA ALA A 303 35.03 5.48 33.94
C ALA A 303 34.94 4.52 35.14
N SER A 304 34.16 3.44 35.03
CA SER A 304 34.06 2.41 36.08
C SER A 304 35.34 1.57 36.23
N SER A 305 36.01 1.24 35.11
CA SER A 305 37.31 0.54 35.09
C SER A 305 38.43 1.36 35.76
N VAL A 306 38.50 2.67 35.51
CA VAL A 306 39.48 3.57 36.15
C VAL A 306 39.23 3.70 37.67
N ARG A 307 37.98 3.61 38.12
CA ARG A 307 37.63 3.66 39.56
C ARG A 307 37.97 2.37 40.30
N SER A 308 37.89 1.22 39.63
CA SER A 308 38.33 -0.09 40.13
C SER A 308 39.85 -0.22 40.24
N THR A 309 40.62 0.48 39.42
CA THR A 309 42.10 0.44 39.47
C THR A 309 42.64 1.37 40.54
N ARG A 310 41.95 2.47 40.85
CA ARG A 310 42.32 3.40 41.93
C ARG A 310 42.02 2.87 43.34
N THR A 311 41.18 1.83 43.48
CA THR A 311 40.84 1.21 44.76
C THR A 311 41.70 -0.01 45.10
N ARG A 312 42.61 -0.44 44.20
CA ARG A 312 43.55 -1.55 44.44
C ARG A 312 45.00 -1.10 44.73
N SER A 313 45.27 0.20 44.89
CA SER A 313 46.62 0.73 45.14
C SER A 313 46.85 1.28 46.55
N ALA A 314 46.05 0.85 47.53
CA ALA A 314 46.32 1.11 48.95
C ALA A 314 46.28 -0.24 49.67
N ASP A 315 47.29 -0.47 50.51
CA ASP A 315 47.56 -1.63 51.35
C ASP A 315 48.35 -2.78 50.72
N ALA A 316 49.67 -2.72 50.95
CA ALA A 316 50.53 -3.89 51.12
C ALA A 316 51.36 -3.70 52.39
N PRO A 317 51.49 -4.75 53.22
CA PRO A 317 52.83 -5.15 53.65
C PRO A 317 53.10 -6.64 53.43
N ALA A 318 54.40 -6.93 53.34
CA ALA A 318 55.00 -8.24 53.13
C ALA A 318 55.00 -9.12 54.39
N GLN A 319 54.79 -10.44 54.25
CA GLN A 319 55.84 -11.47 54.46
C GLN A 319 55.26 -12.90 54.48
N GLU A 320 56.18 -13.80 54.12
CA GLU A 320 56.34 -15.21 54.50
C GLU A 320 55.75 -16.37 53.67
N GLN A 321 56.69 -17.30 53.43
CA GLN A 321 56.65 -18.50 52.63
C GLN A 321 56.06 -19.67 53.44
N GLY A 322 55.33 -20.56 52.77
CA GLY A 322 54.89 -21.83 53.35
C GLY A 322 54.24 -22.74 52.32
N SER A 323 54.94 -23.83 52.00
CA SER A 323 54.63 -24.91 51.06
C SER A 323 53.30 -25.65 51.35
N ALA A 324 52.56 -26.03 50.30
CA ALA A 324 52.09 -27.40 50.06
C ALA A 324 51.36 -27.55 48.70
N LEU A 325 51.68 -28.65 48.03
CA LEU A 325 51.16 -29.16 46.77
C LEU A 325 49.68 -29.59 46.84
N LEU A 326 48.93 -29.45 45.74
CA LEU A 326 48.39 -30.58 44.96
C LEU A 326 47.47 -30.11 43.80
N GLU A 327 47.99 -30.36 42.59
CA GLU A 327 47.36 -30.95 41.41
C GLU A 327 46.15 -30.40 40.64
N ALA A 328 46.26 -30.68 39.34
CA ALA A 328 45.31 -30.64 38.22
C ALA A 328 44.94 -29.23 37.72
N GLY A 329 45.45 -28.72 36.60
CA GLY A 329 46.04 -29.35 35.42
C GLY A 329 45.21 -28.91 34.21
N TYR A 330 45.82 -28.27 33.22
CA TYR A 330 45.45 -28.34 31.79
C TYR A 330 46.62 -27.81 30.96
N VAL A 331 47.18 -28.69 30.12
CA VAL A 331 48.25 -28.40 29.16
C VAL A 331 47.62 -28.04 27.81
N LEU A 332 48.02 -26.92 27.23
CA LEU A 332 47.84 -26.61 25.80
C LEU A 332 49.21 -26.31 25.21
N GLN A 333 49.62 -27.11 24.21
CA GLN A 333 50.81 -26.85 23.39
C GLN A 333 50.37 -26.63 21.93
N LYS A 334 50.88 -25.54 21.36
CA LYS A 334 50.72 -25.09 19.97
C LYS A 334 51.54 -25.93 18.99
N ALA A 335 51.03 -26.02 17.76
CA ALA A 335 51.82 -25.64 16.59
C ALA A 335 51.14 -24.42 15.96
#